data_AF-A0A4R6YER3-F1
#
_entry.id   AF-A0A4R6YER3-F1
#
_cell.length_a   1.000
_cell.length_b   1.000
_cell.length_c   1.000
_cell.angle_alpha   90.00
_cell.angle_beta   90.00
_cell.angle_gamma   90.00
#
_symmetry.space_group_name_H-M   'P 1'
#
loop_
_entity.id
_entity.type
_entity.pdbx_description
1 polymer ?
#
loop_
_entity_poly.entity_id
_entity_poly.type
_entity_poly.pdbx_seq_one_letter_code
_entity_poly.pdbx_strand_id
1 'polypeptide(L)'
;MSVLPNPRHEAFAQSLAKGKTAIEAYADAGYKPNRSHASRLVAKGNVTARVAELQQKVAKKVEVTVESLAGELEEARALALTERQTSAAVQATMGKAKLFGLGVENRRLSGSVQVVTITAKDLDGLTEDELAILERAYPILQRIGVFGGTGGAEAEEGG
;
A
#
# COMPACT_ATOMS: atom_id res chain seq x y z
N MET A 1 29.24 8.55 -8.92
CA MET A 1 29.52 8.71 -10.37
C MET A 1 29.03 10.08 -10.81
N SER A 2 29.74 10.65 -11.79
CA SER A 2 29.84 12.08 -12.08
C SER A 2 28.55 12.72 -12.59
N VAL A 3 28.38 13.97 -12.18
CA VAL A 3 27.49 14.99 -12.74
C VAL A 3 27.55 14.98 -14.28
N LEU A 4 26.42 15.24 -14.96
CA LEU A 4 26.42 15.36 -16.42
C LEU A 4 27.49 16.36 -16.88
N PRO A 5 28.17 16.10 -18.01
CA PRO A 5 29.24 16.98 -18.50
C PRO A 5 28.75 18.38 -18.86
N ASN A 6 27.45 18.52 -19.17
CA ASN A 6 26.82 19.82 -19.37
C ASN A 6 26.11 20.26 -18.08
N PRO A 7 26.55 21.34 -17.42
CA PRO A 7 25.98 21.80 -16.15
C PRO A 7 24.50 22.20 -16.29
N ARG A 8 24.06 22.67 -17.46
CA ARG A 8 22.64 23.00 -17.70
C ARG A 8 21.78 21.75 -17.82
N HIS A 9 22.32 20.65 -18.38
CA HIS A 9 21.60 19.38 -18.38
C HIS A 9 21.52 18.77 -16.98
N GLU A 10 22.55 18.96 -16.15
CA GLU A 10 22.49 18.55 -14.74
C GLU A 10 21.43 19.35 -13.98
N ALA A 11 21.41 20.68 -14.10
CA ALA A 11 20.39 21.52 -13.47
C ALA A 11 18.97 21.11 -13.92
N PHE A 12 18.79 20.82 -15.21
CA PHE A 12 17.54 20.31 -15.76
C PHE A 12 17.13 18.96 -15.13
N ALA A 13 18.06 18.00 -15.05
CA ALA A 13 17.82 16.70 -14.44
C ALA A 13 17.48 16.81 -12.94
N GLN A 14 18.15 17.72 -12.21
CA GLN A 14 17.87 17.98 -10.80
C GLN A 14 16.47 18.58 -10.59
N SER A 15 16.06 19.56 -11.41
CA SER A 15 14.71 20.13 -11.33
C SER A 15 13.62 19.12 -11.69
N LEU A 16 13.85 18.24 -12.68
CA LEU A 16 12.94 17.14 -12.99
C LEU A 16 12.84 16.11 -11.87
N ALA A 17 13.97 15.74 -11.25
CA ALA A 17 13.98 14.79 -10.13
C ALA A 17 13.22 15.33 -8.90
N LYS A 18 13.11 16.67 -8.77
CA LYS A 18 12.30 17.35 -7.75
C LYS A 18 10.80 17.44 -8.10
N GLY A 19 10.37 16.90 -9.24
CA GLY A 19 8.96 16.86 -9.64
C GLY A 19 8.45 18.07 -10.42
N LYS A 20 9.33 18.99 -10.85
CA LYS A 20 8.92 20.13 -11.70
C LYS A 20 8.55 19.66 -13.10
N THR A 21 7.70 20.43 -13.78
CA THR A 21 7.37 20.14 -15.18
C THR A 21 8.58 20.34 -16.08
N ALA A 22 8.62 19.65 -17.23
CA ALA A 22 9.75 19.77 -18.16
C ALA A 22 9.98 21.22 -18.64
N ILE A 23 8.93 22.04 -18.74
CA ILE A 23 9.05 23.44 -19.16
C ILE A 23 9.72 24.28 -18.07
N GLU A 24 9.29 24.10 -16.82
CA GLU A 24 9.86 24.81 -15.65
C GLU A 24 11.30 24.38 -15.40
N ALA A 25 11.57 23.07 -15.45
CA ALA A 25 12.93 22.55 -15.32
C ALA A 25 13.87 23.11 -16.41
N TYR A 26 13.33 23.31 -17.63
CA TYR A 26 14.09 23.89 -18.74
C TYR A 26 14.42 25.37 -18.50
N ALA A 27 13.45 26.13 -17.98
CA ALA A 27 13.65 27.51 -17.58
C ALA A 27 14.65 27.64 -16.42
N ASP A 28 14.54 26.80 -15.40
CA ASP A 28 15.45 26.76 -14.25
C ASP A 28 16.89 26.43 -14.64
N ALA A 29 17.08 25.57 -15.65
CA ALA A 29 18.37 25.26 -16.25
C ALA A 29 18.94 26.43 -17.11
N GLY A 30 18.26 27.58 -17.11
CA GLY A 30 18.62 28.81 -17.78
C GLY A 30 18.28 28.82 -19.28
N TYR A 31 17.48 27.87 -19.79
CA TYR A 31 17.07 27.89 -21.20
C TYR A 31 15.84 28.78 -21.41
N LYS A 32 15.71 29.33 -22.63
CA LYS A 32 14.49 30.04 -23.02
C LYS A 32 13.32 29.04 -23.03
N PRO A 33 12.18 29.32 -22.37
CA PRO A 33 11.07 28.39 -22.26
C PRO A 33 10.60 27.92 -23.65
N ASN A 34 10.69 26.62 -23.90
CA ASN A 34 10.19 26.01 -25.14
C ASN A 34 9.86 24.54 -24.88
N ARG A 35 8.58 24.19 -25.01
CA ARG A 35 8.05 22.85 -24.73
C ARG A 35 8.67 21.76 -25.61
N SER A 36 8.90 22.05 -26.89
CA SER A 36 9.46 21.08 -27.84
C SER A 36 10.92 20.77 -27.54
N HIS A 37 11.71 21.77 -27.14
CA HIS A 37 13.10 21.56 -26.74
C HIS A 37 13.23 20.87 -25.37
N ALA A 38 12.39 21.25 -24.41
CA ALA A 38 12.31 20.57 -23.12
C ALA A 38 12.01 19.07 -23.29
N SER A 39 11.01 18.73 -24.11
CA SER A 39 10.62 17.33 -24.36
C SER A 39 11.75 16.53 -25.02
N ARG A 40 12.47 17.13 -25.97
CA ARG A 40 13.66 16.50 -26.58
C ARG A 40 14.79 16.28 -25.57
N LEU A 41 14.95 17.18 -24.61
CA LEU A 41 15.97 17.05 -23.57
C LEU A 41 15.63 15.96 -22.56
N VAL A 42 14.34 15.79 -22.22
CA VAL A 42 13.86 14.66 -21.41
C VAL A 42 14.17 13.31 -22.07
N ALA A 43 13.99 13.22 -23.39
CA ALA A 43 14.19 11.98 -24.16
C ALA A 43 15.68 11.59 -24.33
N LYS A 44 16.64 12.44 -23.93
CA LYS A 44 18.06 12.07 -23.99
C LYS A 44 18.37 11.06 -22.90
N GLY A 45 18.81 9.86 -23.29
CA GLY A 45 19.12 8.77 -22.36
C GLY A 45 20.02 9.15 -21.18
N ASN A 46 21.02 10.02 -21.37
CA ASN A 46 21.89 10.50 -20.29
C ASN A 46 21.14 11.32 -19.23
N VAL A 47 20.17 12.14 -19.65
CA VAL A 47 19.34 12.94 -18.75
C VAL A 47 18.36 12.04 -18.02
N THR A 48 17.68 11.13 -18.75
CA THR A 48 16.72 10.18 -18.17
C THR A 48 17.39 9.28 -17.12
N ALA A 49 18.56 8.72 -17.44
CA ALA A 49 19.33 7.90 -16.51
C ALA A 49 19.73 8.67 -15.24
N ARG A 50 20.11 9.94 -15.39
CA ARG A 50 20.44 10.79 -14.24
C ARG A 50 19.23 11.11 -13.38
N VAL A 51 18.09 11.42 -13.99
CA VAL A 51 16.83 11.66 -13.26
C VAL A 51 16.46 10.41 -12.45
N ALA A 52 16.55 9.22 -13.05
CA ALA A 52 16.30 7.96 -12.36
C ALA A 52 17.27 7.72 -11.18
N GLU A 53 18.57 7.99 -11.36
CA GLU A 53 19.57 7.90 -10.28
C GLU A 53 19.25 8.86 -9.12
N LEU A 54 18.88 10.10 -9.44
CA LEU A 54 18.50 11.11 -8.44
C LEU A 54 17.21 10.71 -7.70
N GLN A 55 16.21 10.22 -8.42
CA GLN A 55 14.96 9.74 -7.84
C GLN A 55 15.18 8.51 -6.94
N GLN A 56 16.02 7.56 -7.33
CA GLN A 56 16.37 6.42 -6.48
C GLN A 56 17.10 6.84 -5.20
N LYS A 57 17.98 7.84 -5.28
CA LYS A 57 18.66 8.39 -4.09
C LYS A 57 17.69 9.11 -3.15
N VAL A 58 16.69 9.81 -3.69
CA VAL A 58 15.64 10.46 -2.89
C VAL A 58 14.71 9.40 -2.30
N ALA A 59 14.29 8.41 -3.08
CA ALA A 59 13.47 7.29 -2.60
C ALA A 59 14.16 6.55 -1.44
N LYS A 60 15.46 6.23 -1.54
CA LYS A 60 16.23 5.66 -0.43
C LYS A 60 16.30 6.53 0.83
N LYS A 61 16.12 7.85 0.71
CA LYS A 61 16.08 8.77 1.86
C LYS A 61 14.67 8.99 2.42
N VAL A 62 13.64 8.73 1.61
CA VAL A 62 12.22 8.92 1.94
C VAL A 62 11.53 7.60 2.27
N GLU A 63 12.15 6.46 1.98
CA GLU A 63 11.75 5.16 2.50
C GLU A 63 11.95 5.15 4.01
N VAL A 64 10.87 5.45 4.72
CA VAL A 64 10.69 5.04 6.11
C VAL A 64 10.78 3.52 6.11
N THR A 65 11.93 2.99 6.54
CA THR A 65 12.16 1.55 6.61
C THR A 65 11.82 1.05 8.00
N VAL A 66 11.57 -0.26 8.13
CA VAL A 66 11.41 -0.89 9.45
C VAL A 66 12.64 -0.62 10.34
N GLU A 67 13.83 -0.60 9.74
CA GLU A 67 15.08 -0.33 10.44
C GLU A 67 15.19 1.13 10.89
N SER A 68 14.79 2.11 10.06
CA SER A 68 14.79 3.52 10.47
C SER A 68 13.78 3.79 11.58
N LEU A 69 12.56 3.25 11.47
CA LEU A 69 11.54 3.37 12.53
C LEU A 69 11.96 2.68 13.83
N ALA A 70 12.62 1.51 13.73
CA ALA A 70 13.14 0.82 14.90
C ALA A 70 14.27 1.61 15.58
N GLY A 71 15.10 2.32 14.80
CA GLY A 71 16.10 3.26 15.29
C GLY A 71 15.49 4.47 16.00
N GLU A 72 14.49 5.11 15.39
CA GLU A 72 13.77 6.24 16.02
C GLU A 72 13.11 5.85 17.35
N LEU A 73 12.49 4.65 17.42
CA LEU A 73 11.92 4.14 18.67
C LEU A 73 12.98 3.78 19.71
N GLU A 74 14.19 3.39 19.30
CA GLU A 74 15.32 3.16 20.19
C GLU A 74 15.77 4.47 20.86
N GLU A 75 15.93 5.52 20.05
CA GLU A 75 16.29 6.86 20.52
C GLU A 75 15.22 7.42 21.48
N ALA A 76 13.94 7.28 21.12
CA ALA A 76 12.83 7.66 21.98
C ALA A 76 12.84 6.89 23.30
N ARG A 77 13.17 5.59 23.28
CA ARG A 77 13.31 4.78 24.51
C ARG A 77 14.47 5.29 25.37
N ALA A 78 15.62 5.59 24.77
CA ALA A 78 16.78 6.09 25.49
C ALA A 78 16.48 7.43 26.18
N LEU A 79 15.84 8.37 25.45
CA LEU A 79 15.41 9.64 26.01
C LEU A 79 14.41 9.45 27.16
N ALA A 80 13.39 8.61 26.97
CA ALA A 80 12.40 8.31 28.01
C ALA A 80 13.05 7.71 29.29
N LEU A 81 14.08 6.88 29.14
CA LEU A 81 14.83 6.36 30.29
C LEU A 81 15.63 7.45 31.01
N THR A 82 16.24 8.38 30.27
CA THR A 82 16.94 9.53 30.89
C THR A 82 15.99 10.46 31.65
N GLU A 83 14.78 10.66 31.13
CA GLU A 83 13.73 11.47 31.77
C GLU A 83 12.94 10.70 32.85
N ARG A 84 13.32 9.45 33.16
CA ARG A 84 12.63 8.55 34.10
C ARG A 84 11.16 8.28 33.74
N GLN A 85 10.78 8.43 32.48
CA GLN A 85 9.47 8.08 31.96
C GLN A 85 9.44 6.62 31.51
N THR A 86 9.39 5.70 32.48
CA THR A 86 9.40 4.26 32.21
C THR A 86 8.21 3.79 31.38
N SER A 87 7.03 4.40 31.51
CA SER A 87 5.86 4.09 30.69
C SER A 87 6.08 4.37 29.20
N ALA A 88 6.69 5.51 28.87
CA ALA A 88 7.04 5.85 27.49
C ALA A 88 8.12 4.92 26.92
N ALA A 89 9.11 4.53 27.73
CA ALA A 89 10.13 3.56 27.32
C ALA A 89 9.53 2.17 27.01
N VAL A 90 8.56 1.71 27.80
CA VAL A 90 7.83 0.45 27.55
C VAL A 90 7.00 0.56 26.27
N GLN A 91 6.33 1.69 26.03
CA GLN A 91 5.58 1.92 24.79
C GLN A 91 6.48 1.89 23.55
N ALA A 92 7.65 2.54 23.61
CA ALA A 92 8.62 2.49 22.52
C ALA A 92 9.10 1.06 22.24
N THR A 93 9.36 0.28 23.30
CA THR A 93 9.74 -1.14 23.18
C THR A 93 8.62 -1.99 22.56
N MET A 94 7.37 -1.76 22.96
CA MET A 94 6.20 -2.41 22.37
C MET A 94 6.00 -2.02 20.90
N GLY A 95 6.24 -0.75 20.56
CA GLY A 95 6.25 -0.27 19.18
C GLY A 95 7.25 -1.05 18.32
N LYS A 96 8.48 -1.25 18.82
CA LYS A 96 9.50 -2.06 18.14
C LYS A 96 9.04 -3.51 17.98
N ALA A 97 8.50 -4.13 19.04
CA ALA A 97 7.99 -5.50 18.97
C ALA A 97 6.88 -5.64 17.91
N LYS A 98 5.99 -4.66 17.78
CA LYS A 98 4.96 -4.63 16.73
C LYS A 98 5.56 -4.51 15.32
N LEU A 99 6.56 -3.64 15.12
CA LEU A 99 7.24 -3.50 13.82
C LEU A 99 7.91 -4.79 13.34
N PHE A 100 8.47 -5.57 14.26
CA PHE A 100 9.10 -6.86 13.94
C PHE A 100 8.13 -8.05 13.96
N GLY A 101 6.83 -7.82 14.13
CA GLY A 101 5.82 -8.90 14.20
C GLY A 101 5.95 -9.81 15.44
N LEU A 102 6.71 -9.38 16.46
CA LEU A 102 6.88 -10.09 17.72
C LEU A 102 5.71 -9.83 18.69
N GLY A 103 4.93 -8.78 18.45
CA GLY A 103 3.70 -8.48 19.16
C GLY A 103 2.48 -9.06 18.46
N VAL A 104 1.90 -10.13 19.01
CA VAL A 104 0.67 -10.74 18.48
C VAL A 104 -0.53 -9.82 18.79
N GLU A 105 -1.06 -9.14 17.78
CA GLU A 105 -2.29 -8.35 17.88
C GLU A 105 -3.43 -9.15 17.24
N ASN A 106 -4.08 -10.00 18.04
CA ASN A 106 -5.24 -10.79 17.59
C ASN A 106 -6.45 -9.87 17.35
N ARG A 107 -6.56 -9.32 16.14
CA ARG A 107 -7.76 -8.60 15.70
C ARG A 107 -8.88 -9.60 15.43
N ARG A 108 -9.71 -9.84 16.44
CA ARG A 108 -11.03 -10.48 16.25
C ARG A 108 -11.94 -9.48 15.56
N LEU A 109 -12.21 -9.68 14.28
CA LEU A 109 -13.27 -9.00 13.56
C LEU A 109 -14.60 -9.66 13.97
N SER A 110 -15.37 -8.99 14.82
CA SER A 110 -16.75 -9.37 15.14
C SER A 110 -17.70 -8.50 14.33
N GLY A 111 -18.52 -9.09 13.48
CA GLY A 111 -19.65 -8.42 12.81
C GLY A 111 -20.87 -9.34 12.81
N SER A 112 -22.07 -8.77 12.79
CA SER A 112 -23.31 -9.55 12.65
C SER A 112 -23.50 -9.93 11.19
N VAL A 113 -23.36 -11.22 10.86
CA VAL A 113 -23.78 -11.76 9.57
C VAL A 113 -25.25 -12.13 9.69
N GLN A 114 -26.13 -11.39 9.03
CA GLN A 114 -27.56 -11.73 8.98
C GLN A 114 -27.76 -12.79 7.90
N VAL A 115 -27.96 -14.03 8.32
CA VAL A 115 -28.31 -15.13 7.41
C VAL A 115 -29.79 -14.98 7.05
N VAL A 116 -30.07 -14.64 5.80
CA VAL A 116 -31.43 -14.58 5.27
C VAL A 116 -31.79 -15.97 4.76
N THR A 117 -32.79 -16.60 5.36
CA THR A 117 -33.35 -17.88 4.89
C THR A 117 -34.27 -17.59 3.71
N ILE A 118 -33.82 -17.90 2.50
CA ILE A 118 -34.63 -17.75 1.28
C ILE A 118 -35.48 -19.03 1.12
N THR A 119 -36.80 -18.89 1.10
CA THR A 119 -37.71 -20.02 0.85
C THR A 119 -38.12 -20.07 -0.61
N ALA A 120 -38.63 -21.22 -1.08
CA ALA A 120 -39.12 -21.37 -2.47
C ALA A 120 -40.16 -20.29 -2.85
N LYS A 121 -41.01 -19.87 -1.90
CA LYS A 121 -42.00 -18.82 -2.11
C LYS A 121 -41.39 -17.44 -2.38
N ASP A 122 -40.19 -17.18 -1.87
CA ASP A 122 -39.46 -15.92 -2.08
C ASP A 122 -38.76 -15.90 -3.46
N LEU A 123 -38.55 -17.07 -4.06
CA LEU A 123 -37.98 -17.24 -5.39
C LEU A 123 -39.05 -17.15 -6.49
N ASP A 124 -40.30 -17.50 -6.20
CA ASP A 124 -41.43 -17.46 -7.14
C ASP A 124 -41.78 -16.04 -7.64
N GLY A 125 -41.40 -15.01 -6.89
CA GLY A 125 -41.63 -13.60 -7.24
C GLY A 125 -40.54 -12.95 -8.09
N LEU A 126 -39.46 -13.68 -8.41
CA LEU A 126 -38.32 -13.15 -9.16
C LEU A 126 -38.53 -13.32 -10.66
N THR A 127 -38.03 -12.35 -11.42
CA THR A 127 -37.95 -12.45 -12.87
C THR A 127 -36.87 -13.45 -13.30
N GLU A 128 -36.96 -13.94 -14.53
CA GLU A 128 -36.01 -14.91 -15.10
C GLU A 128 -34.56 -14.35 -15.10
N ASP A 129 -34.42 -13.05 -15.33
CA ASP A 129 -33.12 -12.35 -15.29
C ASP A 129 -32.54 -12.29 -13.86
N GLU A 130 -33.37 -12.06 -12.85
CA GLU A 130 -32.95 -12.03 -11.45
C GLU A 130 -32.57 -13.43 -10.94
N LEU A 131 -33.29 -14.45 -11.39
CA LEU A 131 -32.97 -15.85 -11.10
C LEU A 131 -31.61 -16.24 -11.72
N ALA A 132 -31.36 -15.83 -12.97
CA ALA A 132 -30.08 -16.07 -13.64
C ALA A 132 -28.90 -15.38 -12.94
N ILE A 133 -29.11 -14.20 -12.35
CA ILE A 133 -28.09 -13.51 -11.54
C ILE A 133 -27.79 -14.32 -10.26
N LEU A 134 -28.82 -14.82 -9.57
CA LEU A 134 -28.64 -15.64 -8.37
C LEU A 134 -27.93 -16.96 -8.68
N GLU A 135 -28.28 -17.63 -9.78
CA GLU A 135 -27.63 -18.86 -10.22
C GLU A 135 -26.14 -18.65 -10.50
N ARG A 136 -25.78 -17.53 -11.14
CA ARG A 136 -24.36 -17.16 -11.38
C ARG A 136 -23.61 -16.84 -10.08
N ALA A 137 -24.30 -16.32 -9.07
CA ALA A 137 -23.69 -15.99 -7.78
C ALA A 137 -23.54 -17.21 -6.85
N TYR A 138 -24.37 -18.25 -7.02
CA TYR A 138 -24.38 -19.47 -6.21
C TYR A 138 -23.01 -20.10 -5.94
N PRO A 139 -22.12 -20.35 -6.92
CA PRO A 139 -20.82 -20.99 -6.66
C PRO A 139 -19.90 -20.15 -5.78
N ILE A 140 -19.99 -18.82 -5.87
CA ILE A 140 -19.22 -17.91 -5.02
C ILE A 140 -19.72 -18.00 -3.59
N LEU A 141 -21.04 -17.99 -3.40
CA LEU A 141 -21.70 -18.08 -2.08
C LEU A 141 -21.42 -19.43 -1.40
N GLN A 142 -21.36 -20.53 -2.15
CA GLN A 142 -20.98 -21.84 -1.65
C GLN A 142 -19.51 -21.87 -1.19
N ARG A 143 -18.60 -21.26 -1.96
CA ARG A 143 -17.16 -21.20 -1.62
C ARG A 143 -16.88 -20.43 -0.33
N ILE A 144 -17.68 -19.41 -0.02
CA ILE A 144 -17.56 -18.64 1.23
C ILE A 144 -18.40 -19.22 2.38
N GLY A 145 -19.02 -20.39 2.18
CA GLY A 145 -19.73 -21.12 3.24
C GLY A 145 -21.09 -20.52 3.64
N VAL A 146 -21.69 -19.66 2.81
CA VAL A 146 -22.99 -19.03 3.09
C VAL A 146 -24.14 -20.04 2.99
N PHE A 147 -24.01 -21.05 2.13
CA PHE A 147 -24.95 -22.17 2.04
C PHE A 147 -24.22 -23.45 2.44
N GLY A 148 -24.28 -23.79 3.72
CA GLY A 148 -23.85 -25.10 4.21
C GLY A 148 -24.82 -26.17 3.71
N GLY A 149 -24.31 -27.14 2.97
CA GLY A 149 -25.10 -28.31 2.59
C GLY A 149 -25.64 -28.98 3.85
N THR A 150 -26.95 -29.19 3.91
CA THR A 150 -27.55 -30.21 4.76
C THR A 150 -27.09 -31.57 4.23
N GLY A 151 -25.90 -31.97 4.65
CA GLY A 151 -25.48 -33.36 4.59
C GLY A 151 -26.42 -34.14 5.50
N GLY A 152 -27.42 -34.79 4.90
CA GLY A 152 -28.23 -35.80 5.56
C GLY A 152 -27.31 -36.94 5.99
N ALA A 153 -26.84 -36.88 7.22
CA ALA A 153 -26.28 -38.00 7.95
C ALA A 153 -27.39 -38.50 8.89
N GLU A 154 -28.23 -39.39 8.38
CA GLU A 154 -29.00 -40.30 9.23
C GLU A 154 -28.38 -41.69 9.04
N ALA A 155 -27.48 -42.04 9.96
CA ALA A 155 -27.06 -43.40 10.24
C ALA A 155 -27.01 -43.58 11.77
N GLU A 156 -27.83 -44.54 12.24
CA GLU A 156 -27.88 -45.20 13.57
C GLU A 156 -28.32 -44.34 14.77
N GLU A 157 -29.15 -44.79 15.73
CA GLU A 157 -29.32 -46.10 16.41
C GLU A 157 -30.84 -46.42 16.58
N GLY A 158 -31.34 -47.66 16.64
CA GLY A 158 -30.87 -48.78 17.47
C GLY A 158 -31.54 -48.73 18.85
N GLY A 159 -32.76 -49.30 18.98
CA GLY A 159 -33.51 -49.44 20.23
C GLY A 159 -34.89 -50.05 20.05
#